data_AF-G2H0M5-F1
#
_entry.id   AF-G2H0M5-F1
#
_cell.length_a   1.000
_cell.length_b   1.000
_cell.length_c   1.000
_cell.angle_alpha   90.00
_cell.angle_beta   90.00
_cell.angle_gamma   90.00
#
_symmetry.space_group_name_H-M   'P 1'
#
loop_
_entity.id
_entity.type
_entity.pdbx_description
1 polymer ?
#
loop_
_entity_poly.entity_id
_entity_poly.type
_entity_poly.pdbx_seq_one_letter_code
_entity_poly.pdbx_strand_id
1 'polypeptide(L)' 'MAVGFVRELIGSGKLFGITLLESIQNGGWYQPNGLFLLAPSAFFIIGLLIWGLRSLKPEQVEKE' A
#
# COMPACT_ATOMS: atom_id res chain seq x y z
N MET A 1 -10.38 3.89 -1.18
CA MET A 1 -9.69 4.36 0.04
C MET A 1 -8.59 3.42 0.52
N ALA A 2 -8.78 2.08 0.51
CA ALA A 2 -7.77 1.12 1.00
C ALA A 2 -6.38 1.23 0.31
N VAL A 3 -6.33 1.34 -1.02
CA VAL A 3 -5.06 1.49 -1.76
C VAL A 3 -4.33 2.79 -1.41
N GLY A 4 -5.08 3.89 -1.27
CA GLY A 4 -4.54 5.20 -0.88
C GLY A 4 -3.97 5.18 0.53
N PHE A 5 -4.68 4.58 1.48
CA PHE A 5 -4.21 4.38 2.86
C PHE A 5 -2.86 3.65 2.90
N VAL A 6 -2.74 2.53 2.17
CA VAL A 6 -1.49 1.74 2.13
C VAL A 6 -0.36 2.53 1.49
N ARG A 7 -0.63 3.28 0.42
CA ARG A 7 0.39 4.10 -0.26
C ARG A 7 0.86 5.28 0.58
N GLU A 8 -0.03 5.93 1.31
CA GLU A 8 0.31 7.09 2.14
C GLU A 8 1.13 6.63 3.35
N LEU A 9 0.68 5.57 4.02
CA LEU A 9 1.34 5.02 5.21
C LEU A 9 2.71 4.42 4.86
N ILE A 10 2.78 3.57 3.84
CA ILE A 10 4.04 2.87 3.45
C ILE A 10 4.96 3.75 2.59
N GLY A 11 4.37 4.69 1.84
CA GLY A 11 5.13 5.58 0.98
C GLY A 11 5.75 6.75 1.74
N SER A 12 4.98 7.36 2.65
CA SER A 12 5.38 8.62 3.31
C SER A 12 5.43 8.57 4.83
N GLY A 13 4.94 7.49 5.46
CA GLY A 13 4.80 7.40 6.92
C GLY A 13 3.69 8.30 7.49
N LYS A 14 2.90 8.93 6.60
CA LYS A 14 1.82 9.84 6.94
C LYS A 14 0.49 9.27 6.52
N LEU A 15 -0.56 9.66 7.23
CA LEU A 15 -1.92 9.29 6.90
C LEU A 15 -2.80 10.52 7.09
N PHE A 16 -3.47 10.96 6.03
CA PHE A 16 -4.28 12.18 6.04
C PHE A 16 -3.49 13.42 6.52
N GLY A 17 -2.18 13.48 6.24
CA GLY A 17 -1.29 14.55 6.68
C GLY A 17 -0.76 14.43 8.12
N ILE A 18 -1.23 13.46 8.91
CA ILE A 18 -0.71 13.17 10.25
C ILE A 18 0.46 12.19 10.14
N THR A 19 1.62 12.53 10.70
CA THR A 19 2.77 11.63 10.76
C THR A 19 2.50 10.54 11.80
N LEU A 20 2.31 9.30 11.34
CA LEU A 20 2.12 8.12 12.20
C LEU A 20 3.43 7.35 12.37
N LEU A 21 4.23 7.29 11.32
CA LEU A 21 5.54 6.67 11.31
C LEU A 21 6.58 7.76 11.10
N GLU A 22 7.28 8.07 12.18
CA GLU A 22 8.29 9.13 12.19
C GLU A 22 9.47 8.71 11.33
N SER A 23 9.71 9.45 10.25
CA SER A 23 10.73 9.08 9.28
C SER A 23 12.14 9.29 9.83
N ILE A 24 13.12 8.53 9.35
CA ILE A 24 14.55 8.71 9.70
C ILE A 24 15.01 10.16 9.48
N GLN A 25 14.48 10.84 8.46
CA GLN A 25 14.78 12.25 8.17
C GLN A 25 14.33 13.20 9.29
N ASN A 26 13.35 12.81 10.10
CA ASN A 26 12.84 13.56 11.24
C ASN A 26 13.30 12.98 12.59
N GLY A 27 14.32 12.11 12.61
CA GLY A 27 14.84 11.49 13.83
C GLY A 27 14.09 10.24 14.30
N GLY A 28 13.14 9.75 13.50
CA GLY A 28 12.40 8.51 13.77
C GLY A 28 13.08 7.25 13.22
N TRP A 29 12.36 6.14 13.23
CA TRP A 29 12.87 4.81 12.86
C TRP A 29 12.37 4.34 11.49
N TYR A 30 11.46 5.08 10.86
CA TYR A 30 10.78 4.64 9.66
C TYR A 30 11.48 5.13 8.38
N GLN A 31 11.77 4.22 7.45
CA GLN A 31 12.29 4.58 6.13
C GLN A 31 11.14 4.60 5.11
N PRO A 32 10.77 5.77 4.55
CA PRO A 32 9.71 5.87 3.56
C PRO A 32 10.05 5.04 2.31
N ASN A 33 9.07 4.29 1.79
CA ASN A 33 9.28 3.49 0.59
C ASN A 33 8.92 4.27 -0.68
N GLY A 34 9.95 4.80 -1.36
CA GLY A 34 9.82 5.57 -2.59
C GLY A 34 9.04 4.87 -3.70
N LEU A 35 9.08 3.53 -3.77
CA LEU A 35 8.33 2.77 -4.76
C LEU A 35 6.82 2.94 -4.59
N PHE A 36 6.32 3.00 -3.35
CA PHE A 36 4.89 3.12 -3.04
C PHE A 36 4.33 4.52 -3.31
N LEU A 37 5.19 5.55 -3.33
CA LEU A 37 4.82 6.92 -3.72
C LEU A 37 4.52 7.04 -5.22
N LEU A 38 5.20 6.26 -6.07
CA LEU A 38 5.04 6.35 -7.52
C LEU A 38 3.64 5.88 -7.98
N ALA A 39 3.14 6.45 -9.07
CA ALA A 39 1.88 6.06 -9.69
C ALA A 39 1.74 4.54 -10.01
N PRO A 40 2.80 3.81 -10.45
CA PRO A 40 2.70 2.39 -10.79
C PRO A 40 2.43 1.48 -9.60
N SER A 41 2.74 1.92 -8.37
CA SER A 41 2.54 1.12 -7.15
C SER A 41 1.07 0.77 -6.90
N ALA A 42 0.15 1.62 -7.36
CA ALA A 42 -1.27 1.37 -7.25
C ALA A 42 -1.69 0.10 -8.00
N PHE A 43 -1.10 -0.18 -9.17
CA PHE A 43 -1.39 -1.40 -9.93
C PHE A 43 -0.90 -2.65 -9.22
N PHE A 44 0.29 -2.60 -8.61
CA PHE A 44 0.80 -3.72 -7.82
C PHE A 44 -0.09 -4.02 -6.61
N ILE A 45 -0.53 -2.99 -5.88
CA ILE A 45 -1.42 -3.15 -4.71
C ILE A 45 -2.76 -3.72 -5.14
N ILE A 46 -3.35 -3.23 -6.24
CA ILE A 46 -4.62 -3.75 -6.76
C ILE A 46 -4.46 -5.21 -7.21
N GLY A 47 -3.38 -5.55 -7.91
CA GLY A 47 -3.08 -6.92 -8.32
C GLY A 47 -2.96 -7.86 -7.12
N LEU A 48 -2.24 -7.46 -6.08
CA LEU A 48 -2.10 -8.23 -4.84
C LEU A 48 -3.42 -8.35 -4.06
N LEU A 49 -4.24 -7.30 -4.06
CA LEU A 49 -5.56 -7.33 -3.43
C LEU A 49 -6.49 -8.32 -4.14
N ILE A 50 -6.57 -8.27 -5.48
CA ILE A 50 -7.37 -9.20 -6.26
C ILE A 50 -6.85 -10.63 -6.09
N TRP A 51 -5.54 -10.82 -6.12
CA TRP A 51 -4.91 -12.12 -5.90
C TRP A 51 -5.25 -12.69 -4.52
N GLY A 52 -5.07 -11.90 -3.45
CA GLY A 52 -5.41 -12.33 -2.09
C GLY A 52 -6.91 -12.64 -1.92
N LEU A 53 -7.79 -11.83 -2.52
CA LEU A 53 -9.22 -12.11 -2.53
C LEU A 53 -9.55 -13.43 -3.25
N ARG A 54 -8.93 -13.68 -4.40
CA ARG A 54 -9.11 -14.92 -5.16
C ARG A 54 -8.52 -16.14 -4.44
N SER A 55 -7.41 -15.99 -3.72
CA SER A 55 -6.84 -17.05 -2.89
C SER A 55 -7.75 -17.43 -1.72
N LEU A 56 -8.46 -16.46 -1.13
CA LEU A 56 -9.41 -16.70 -0.04
C LEU A 56 -10.80 -17.14 -0.53
N LYS A 57 -11.20 -16.74 -1.74
CA LYS A 57 -12.48 -17.07 -2.39
C LYS A 57 -12.27 -17.54 -3.83
N PRO A 58 -11.82 -18.80 -4.03
CA PRO A 58 -11.54 -19.34 -5.36
C PRO A 58 -12.77 -19.44 -6.26
N GLU A 59 -13.98 -19.38 -5.69
CA GLU A 59 -15.25 -19.30 -6.42
C GLU A 59 -15.35 -18.07 -7.34
N GLN A 60 -14.58 -17.00 -7.05
CA GLN A 60 -14.53 -15.79 -7.88
C GLN A 60 -13.48 -15.85 -9.00
N VAL A 61 -12.77 -16.98 -9.13
CA VAL A 61 -11.88 -17.23 -10.28
C VAL A 61 -12.76 -17.59 -11.46
N GLU A 62 -12.67 -16.80 -12.54
CA GLU A 62 -13.37 -17.10 -13.79
C GLU A 62 -12.96 -18.48 -14.29
N LYS A 63 -13.96 -19.34 -14.54
CA LYS A 63 -13.76 -20.63 -15.19
C LYS A 63 -13.64 -20.38 -16.69
N GLU A 64 -12.55 -20.85 -17.28
CA GLU A 64 -12.34 -20.84 -18.73
C GLU A 64 -13.47 -21.58 -19.48
#